data_AF-A0A6P8T027-F1
#
_entry.id   AF-A0A6P8T027-F1
#
_cell.length_a   1.000
_cell.length_b   1.000
_cell.length_c   1.000
_cell.angle_alpha   90.00
_cell.angle_beta   90.00
_cell.angle_gamma   90.00
#
_symmetry.space_group_name_H-M   'P 1'
#
loop_
_entity.id
_entity.type
_entity.pdbx_description
1 polymer ?
#
loop_
_entity_poly.entity_id
_entity_poly.type
_entity_poly.pdbx_seq_one_letter_code
_entity_poly.pdbx_strand_id
1 'polypeptide(L)'
;MKPAMTNSIGIHTSKDLMAKLSPPISNQNPKFHLTSHISGEISRRLPAPLASHPGSFPSSLSSHGRFRSRGPSHRSSQLPLPYGREKGTADLTPCAATFPRHAMVRKKRLRLIAEMARKIRASRELENLPRDSQRFALDYESMTRPFTGKRLPAMAWRDVRRELRLFSLLCRQPSFGIGRVVTRKSWLEEFDEPCYWVISKVKVDYTAENMDHGKAWGILTFRGKTEADEKEVEQVMYHDWRMVPKHEEENFKIFTPVPEPEPLRYVPYPPLLRAMKLAQLQKEGKPDIQEPMIDLQRPTLVPKDYFINWNLKKNEEGTAV
;
A
#
# COMPACT_ATOMS: atom_id res chain seq x y z
N MET A 1 45.99 16.14 58.94
CA MET A 1 45.58 17.51 59.33
C MET A 1 44.70 18.08 58.23
N LYS A 2 43.47 18.49 58.61
CA LYS A 2 42.40 19.20 57.86
C LYS A 2 41.60 18.43 56.79
N PRO A 3 40.29 18.73 56.67
CA PRO A 3 39.24 17.72 56.85
C PRO A 3 38.13 17.71 55.77
N ALA A 4 37.19 16.78 55.95
CA ALA A 4 35.92 16.63 55.24
C ALA A 4 34.94 17.81 55.41
N MET A 5 34.09 18.02 54.39
CA MET A 5 32.83 18.77 54.53
C MET A 5 31.68 18.01 53.85
N THR A 6 30.71 17.65 54.68
CA THR A 6 29.32 17.29 54.36
C THR A 6 28.52 18.57 54.07
N ASN A 7 27.51 18.50 53.21
CA ASN A 7 26.28 19.30 53.40
C ASN A 7 25.06 18.65 52.76
N SER A 8 24.02 18.55 53.58
CA SER A 8 22.69 17.99 53.36
C SER A 8 21.65 19.10 53.48
N ILE A 9 20.75 19.24 52.50
CA ILE A 9 19.44 19.92 52.61
C ILE A 9 18.54 19.19 51.61
N GLY A 10 17.35 18.66 51.93
CA GLY A 10 16.41 18.98 52.99
C GLY A 10 15.05 19.17 52.30
N ILE A 11 14.22 18.13 52.39
CA ILE A 11 12.91 17.94 51.76
C ILE A 11 11.87 18.82 52.45
N HIS A 12 10.87 19.36 51.75
CA HIS A 12 9.52 19.46 52.32
C HIS A 12 8.41 19.54 51.25
N THR A 13 7.52 18.55 51.33
CA THR A 13 6.22 18.42 50.69
C THR A 13 5.10 18.94 51.61
N SER A 14 4.04 19.53 51.04
CA SER A 14 2.65 19.55 51.54
C SER A 14 1.78 20.10 50.39
N LYS A 15 0.92 19.33 49.71
CA LYS A 15 -0.40 18.79 50.10
C LYS A 15 -1.38 19.81 50.68
N ASP A 16 -2.45 19.98 49.91
CA ASP A 16 -3.84 20.29 50.28
C ASP A 16 -4.17 21.66 50.87
N LEU A 17 -4.89 22.45 50.07
CA LEU A 17 -6.12 23.11 50.52
C LEU A 17 -7.01 23.49 49.33
N MET A 18 -8.16 22.82 49.31
CA MET A 18 -9.30 23.00 48.41
C MET A 18 -10.09 24.27 48.70
N ALA A 19 -10.76 24.73 47.63
CA ALA A 19 -12.13 25.28 47.61
C ALA A 19 -12.35 26.81 47.50
N LYS A 20 -13.31 27.09 46.60
CA LYS A 20 -14.18 28.27 46.45
C LYS A 20 -13.64 29.39 45.54
N LEU A 21 -14.25 29.54 44.36
CA LEU A 21 -15.25 30.58 44.04
C LEU A 21 -15.38 30.78 42.51
N SER A 22 -16.52 30.38 41.93
CA SER A 22 -17.07 31.00 40.71
C SER A 22 -17.76 32.32 41.08
N PRO A 23 -17.89 33.29 40.15
CA PRO A 23 -19.20 33.52 39.48
C PRO A 23 -19.03 34.18 38.06
N PRO A 24 -20.07 34.78 37.44
CA PRO A 24 -21.21 34.13 36.79
C PRO A 24 -21.40 34.53 35.30
N ILE A 25 -22.26 33.77 34.63
CA ILE A 25 -22.73 33.95 33.25
C ILE A 25 -23.71 35.13 33.17
N SER A 26 -23.47 36.06 32.24
CA SER A 26 -24.38 37.15 31.87
C SER A 26 -25.10 36.81 30.55
N ASN A 27 -26.41 36.67 30.67
CA ASN A 27 -27.37 36.46 29.59
C ASN A 27 -27.80 37.83 29.02
N GLN A 28 -27.54 38.10 27.74
CA GLN A 28 -28.23 39.17 27.01
C GLN A 28 -28.62 38.71 25.60
N ASN A 29 -29.91 38.42 25.45
CA ASN A 29 -30.63 38.36 24.18
C ASN A 29 -30.89 39.80 23.67
N PRO A 30 -30.73 40.06 22.38
CA PRO A 30 -31.57 41.04 21.71
C PRO A 30 -32.52 40.36 20.71
N LYS A 31 -33.81 40.60 20.97
CA LYS A 31 -34.93 40.42 20.05
C LYS A 31 -34.67 41.19 18.75
N PHE A 32 -34.79 40.54 17.61
CA PHE A 32 -35.01 41.23 16.33
C PHE A 32 -36.34 40.81 15.72
N HIS A 33 -37.06 41.83 15.28
CA HIS A 33 -38.45 41.84 14.85
C HIS A 33 -38.67 41.12 13.51
N LEU A 34 -39.80 40.40 13.42
CA LEU A 34 -40.44 40.07 12.16
C LEU A 34 -40.79 41.36 11.39
N THR A 35 -40.45 41.41 10.11
CA THR A 35 -41.20 42.14 9.10
C THR A 35 -41.45 41.24 7.89
N SER A 36 -42.72 41.19 7.52
CA SER A 36 -43.33 40.55 6.37
C SER A 36 -43.15 41.38 5.08
N HIS A 37 -43.52 40.77 3.95
CA HIS A 37 -43.42 41.24 2.55
C HIS A 37 -42.07 40.86 1.90
N ILE A 38 -41.99 40.17 0.76
CA ILE A 38 -42.75 40.37 -0.49
C ILE A 38 -42.88 39.01 -1.21
N SER A 39 -44.11 38.73 -1.67
CA SER A 39 -44.48 37.72 -2.64
C SER A 39 -43.90 38.07 -4.02
N GLY A 40 -43.26 37.12 -4.69
CA GLY A 40 -42.66 37.31 -6.01
C GLY A 40 -42.70 36.03 -6.84
N GLU A 41 -43.89 35.63 -7.25
CA GLU A 41 -44.15 34.71 -8.36
C GLU A 41 -43.46 35.21 -9.64
N ILE A 42 -42.49 34.46 -10.17
CA ILE A 42 -42.15 34.51 -11.60
C ILE A 42 -42.08 33.08 -12.12
N SER A 43 -43.23 32.65 -12.63
CA SER A 43 -43.39 31.58 -13.60
C SER A 43 -42.85 32.02 -14.96
N ARG A 44 -42.49 31.03 -15.82
CA ARG A 44 -42.09 31.11 -17.25
C ARG A 44 -40.57 31.32 -17.44
N ARG A 45 -39.81 30.54 -18.20
CA ARG A 45 -40.09 29.69 -19.37
C ARG A 45 -38.96 28.66 -19.53
N LEU A 46 -39.33 27.40 -19.75
CA LEU A 46 -38.55 26.43 -20.51
C LEU A 46 -38.39 26.93 -21.96
N PRO A 47 -37.26 26.65 -22.63
CA PRO A 47 -37.29 26.35 -24.04
C PRO A 47 -36.96 24.86 -24.26
N ALA A 48 -37.93 24.18 -24.88
CA ALA A 48 -37.78 22.87 -25.48
C ALA A 48 -36.85 22.94 -26.73
N PRO A 49 -36.38 21.78 -27.24
CA PRO A 49 -35.24 21.69 -28.12
C PRO A 49 -35.62 21.88 -29.60
N LEU A 50 -34.77 22.58 -30.36
CA LEU A 50 -34.85 22.61 -31.82
C LEU A 50 -34.10 21.40 -32.39
N ALA A 51 -34.87 20.55 -33.06
CA ALA A 51 -34.39 19.49 -33.94
C ALA A 51 -34.17 20.02 -35.37
N SER A 52 -33.50 19.18 -36.18
CA SER A 52 -33.34 19.24 -37.66
C SER A 52 -32.22 20.18 -38.14
N HIS A 53 -31.23 19.79 -38.96
CA HIS A 53 -31.29 18.95 -40.16
C HIS A 53 -29.88 18.36 -40.56
N PRO A 54 -29.77 17.56 -41.64
CA PRO A 54 -28.87 16.40 -41.74
C PRO A 54 -27.68 16.57 -42.70
N GLY A 55 -26.81 15.55 -42.68
CA GLY A 55 -26.14 15.07 -43.89
C GLY A 55 -24.69 15.51 -44.08
N SER A 56 -23.76 14.56 -44.06
CA SER A 56 -23.02 14.13 -45.26
C SER A 56 -21.89 13.17 -44.87
N PHE A 57 -22.02 11.94 -45.35
CA PHE A 57 -20.90 11.02 -45.56
C PHE A 57 -19.93 11.60 -46.61
N PRO A 58 -18.67 11.13 -46.64
CA PRO A 58 -18.37 10.25 -47.76
C PRO A 58 -17.60 8.99 -47.35
N SER A 59 -18.01 7.93 -48.02
CA SER A 59 -17.38 6.62 -48.17
C SER A 59 -16.37 6.61 -49.33
N SER A 60 -15.19 6.04 -49.09
CA SER A 60 -14.38 5.27 -50.07
C SER A 60 -13.37 4.44 -49.27
N LEU A 61 -13.45 3.09 -49.22
CA LEU A 61 -12.84 2.14 -50.17
C LEU A 61 -11.37 2.50 -50.48
N SER A 62 -10.36 1.63 -50.46
CA SER A 62 -10.15 0.21 -50.17
C SER A 62 -8.65 0.01 -50.44
N SER A 63 -7.89 -0.70 -49.60
CA SER A 63 -6.75 -1.48 -50.12
C SER A 63 -6.30 -2.54 -49.12
N HIS A 64 -6.16 -3.75 -49.66
CA HIS A 64 -5.74 -4.99 -49.02
C HIS A 64 -4.33 -4.94 -48.44
N GLY A 65 -4.10 -5.66 -47.34
CA GLY A 65 -2.77 -5.83 -46.75
C GLY A 65 -2.68 -7.05 -45.82
N ARG A 66 -2.29 -8.18 -46.41
CA ARG A 66 -2.03 -9.53 -45.86
C ARG A 66 -1.50 -9.62 -44.41
N PHE A 67 -2.20 -10.44 -43.62
CA PHE A 67 -1.73 -11.68 -42.97
C PHE A 67 -0.24 -11.79 -42.58
N ARG A 68 0.04 -11.81 -41.27
CA ARG A 68 0.98 -12.76 -40.61
C ARG A 68 0.92 -12.60 -39.08
N SER A 69 0.09 -13.42 -38.44
CA SER A 69 0.12 -13.70 -37.01
C SER A 69 1.27 -14.66 -36.68
N ARG A 70 2.27 -14.20 -35.92
CA ARG A 70 3.25 -15.09 -35.26
C ARG A 70 2.77 -15.36 -33.84
N GLY A 71 2.17 -16.53 -33.62
CA GLY A 71 1.90 -17.05 -32.29
C GLY A 71 3.16 -17.70 -31.68
N PRO A 72 3.33 -17.70 -30.35
CA PRO A 72 4.44 -18.38 -29.70
C PRO A 72 4.18 -19.90 -29.61
N SER A 73 5.18 -20.67 -30.02
CA SER A 73 5.20 -22.13 -29.96
C SER A 73 5.26 -22.63 -28.51
N HIS A 74 4.19 -23.31 -28.07
CA HIS A 74 4.21 -24.15 -26.89
C HIS A 74 5.08 -25.39 -27.15
N ARG A 75 6.20 -25.49 -26.42
CA ARG A 75 7.04 -26.69 -26.38
C ARG A 75 6.45 -27.66 -25.37
N SER A 76 5.69 -28.62 -25.87
CA SER A 76 5.18 -29.77 -25.12
C SER A 76 6.35 -30.68 -24.70
N SER A 77 6.59 -30.74 -23.40
CA SER A 77 7.45 -31.75 -22.77
C SER A 77 6.73 -33.10 -22.76
N GLN A 78 7.12 -34.00 -23.66
CA GLN A 78 6.72 -35.40 -23.62
C GLN A 78 7.57 -36.15 -22.57
N LEU A 79 6.88 -36.79 -21.64
CA LEU A 79 7.41 -37.88 -20.82
C LEU A 79 7.57 -39.13 -21.69
N PRO A 80 8.63 -39.94 -21.53
CA PRO A 80 8.61 -41.33 -22.00
C PRO A 80 8.43 -42.30 -20.82
N LEU A 81 7.44 -43.17 -20.95
CA LEU A 81 7.35 -44.44 -20.23
C LEU A 81 7.96 -45.59 -21.08
N PRO A 82 8.32 -46.72 -20.46
CA PRO A 82 9.33 -47.66 -20.95
C PRO A 82 8.69 -48.83 -21.70
N TYR A 83 9.43 -49.50 -22.60
CA TYR A 83 9.37 -50.96 -22.79
C TYR A 83 10.60 -51.42 -23.56
N GLY A 84 11.20 -52.50 -23.06
CA GLY A 84 12.52 -52.98 -23.46
C GLY A 84 12.56 -53.82 -24.74
N ARG A 85 13.79 -54.08 -25.18
CA ARG A 85 14.12 -55.25 -25.99
C ARG A 85 15.59 -55.61 -25.78
N GLU A 86 15.79 -56.84 -25.34
CA GLU A 86 17.08 -57.51 -25.20
C GLU A 86 17.74 -57.75 -26.57
N LYS A 87 19.08 -57.72 -26.58
CA LYS A 87 19.95 -58.77 -27.16
C LYS A 87 21.40 -58.45 -26.81
N GLY A 88 22.05 -59.40 -26.15
CA GLY A 88 23.43 -59.27 -25.66
C GLY A 88 24.49 -59.56 -26.71
N THR A 89 25.76 -59.38 -26.30
CA THR A 89 26.90 -60.27 -26.53
C THR A 89 28.13 -59.71 -25.79
N ALA A 90 28.67 -60.53 -24.89
CA ALA A 90 30.09 -60.89 -24.74
C ALA A 90 31.18 -59.82 -24.49
N ASP A 91 31.80 -59.98 -23.30
CA ASP A 91 33.24 -60.20 -23.10
C ASP A 91 34.18 -59.08 -22.58
N LEU A 92 34.92 -59.50 -21.54
CA LEU A 92 36.21 -59.06 -20.98
C LEU A 92 36.25 -58.05 -19.79
N THR A 93 36.65 -58.61 -18.65
CA THR A 93 37.20 -58.10 -17.37
C THR A 93 38.34 -57.07 -17.53
N PRO A 94 38.80 -56.29 -16.49
CA PRO A 94 38.91 -56.69 -15.08
C PRO A 94 38.60 -55.63 -13.98
N CYS A 95 38.54 -56.14 -12.75
CA CYS A 95 38.44 -55.43 -11.47
C CYS A 95 39.35 -54.20 -11.36
N ALA A 96 38.74 -53.05 -11.04
CA ALA A 96 39.43 -51.94 -10.36
C ALA A 96 38.61 -51.54 -9.13
N ALA A 97 39.13 -51.89 -7.96
CA ALA A 97 38.61 -51.45 -6.67
C ALA A 97 38.55 -49.91 -6.63
N THR A 98 37.35 -49.35 -6.61
CA THR A 98 37.15 -47.90 -6.47
C THR A 98 37.24 -47.55 -4.99
N PHE A 99 38.40 -47.10 -4.54
CA PHE A 99 38.54 -46.47 -3.22
C PHE A 99 37.67 -45.21 -3.16
N PRO A 100 36.90 -44.99 -2.07
CA PRO A 100 36.12 -43.77 -1.89
C PRO A 100 37.09 -42.59 -1.75
N ARG A 101 37.12 -41.71 -2.76
CA ARG A 101 37.89 -40.46 -2.69
C ARG A 101 37.26 -39.59 -1.59
N HIS A 102 37.94 -39.48 -0.45
CA HIS A 102 37.65 -38.48 0.56
C HIS A 102 37.56 -37.10 -0.10
N ALA A 103 36.38 -36.51 -0.11
CA ALA A 103 36.17 -35.14 -0.56
C ALA A 103 36.88 -34.20 0.41
N MET A 104 38.13 -33.82 0.11
CA MET A 104 38.83 -32.80 0.86
C MET A 104 38.00 -31.51 0.83
N VAL A 105 37.51 -31.09 2.00
CA VAL A 105 36.85 -29.81 2.21
C VAL A 105 37.86 -28.71 1.86
N ARG A 106 37.74 -28.16 0.64
CA ARG A 106 38.61 -27.08 0.17
C ARG A 106 38.39 -25.87 1.08
N LYS A 107 39.40 -25.52 1.89
CA LYS A 107 39.41 -24.29 2.68
C LYS A 107 39.18 -23.11 1.74
N LYS A 108 38.08 -22.35 1.95
CA LYS A 108 37.75 -21.18 1.13
C LYS A 108 38.89 -20.17 1.24
N ARG A 109 39.57 -19.89 0.13
CA ARG A 109 40.60 -18.83 0.07
C ARG A 109 39.95 -17.48 0.37
N LEU A 110 40.52 -16.72 1.31
CA LEU A 110 40.08 -15.38 1.67
C LEU A 110 40.18 -14.46 0.44
N ARG A 111 39.06 -13.85 0.01
CA ARG A 111 39.00 -12.93 -1.13
C ARG A 111 39.01 -11.48 -0.65
N LEU A 112 40.14 -11.02 -0.13
CA LEU A 112 40.29 -9.70 0.47
C LEU A 112 39.86 -8.55 -0.47
N ILE A 113 40.21 -8.66 -1.75
CA ILE A 113 39.83 -7.68 -2.78
C ILE A 113 38.30 -7.62 -2.96
N ALA A 114 37.63 -8.78 -2.94
CA ALA A 114 36.17 -8.82 -3.08
C ALA A 114 35.45 -8.20 -1.88
N GLU A 115 35.99 -8.41 -0.67
CA GLU A 115 35.47 -7.78 0.55
C GLU A 115 35.70 -6.26 0.53
N MET A 116 36.88 -5.80 0.12
CA MET A 116 37.19 -4.38 -0.03
C MET A 116 36.29 -3.71 -1.07
N ALA A 117 36.11 -4.33 -2.25
CA ALA A 117 35.22 -3.83 -3.29
C ALA A 117 33.74 -3.83 -2.87
N ARG A 118 33.31 -4.74 -1.98
CA ARG A 118 31.96 -4.71 -1.39
C ARG A 118 31.80 -3.50 -0.46
N LYS A 119 32.78 -3.25 0.41
CA LYS A 119 32.77 -2.08 1.31
C LYS A 119 32.77 -0.76 0.54
N ILE A 120 33.64 -0.62 -0.46
CA ILE A 120 33.73 0.61 -1.27
C ILE A 120 32.41 0.87 -2.01
N ARG A 121 31.78 -0.16 -2.58
CA ARG A 121 30.47 -0.01 -3.23
C ARG A 121 29.40 0.44 -2.25
N ALA A 122 29.28 -0.22 -1.09
CA ALA A 122 28.32 0.16 -0.06
C ALA A 122 28.53 1.60 0.45
N SER A 123 29.78 2.03 0.67
CA SER A 123 30.09 3.42 1.04
C SER A 123 29.69 4.41 -0.05
N ARG A 124 30.02 4.12 -1.31
CA ARG A 124 29.64 4.96 -2.45
C ARG A 124 28.13 5.01 -2.64
N GLU A 125 27.40 3.93 -2.39
CA GLU A 125 25.94 3.88 -2.47
C GLU A 125 25.29 4.76 -1.39
N LEU A 126 25.85 4.80 -0.17
CA LEU A 126 25.37 5.68 0.89
C LEU A 126 25.65 7.15 0.60
N GLU A 127 26.84 7.46 0.08
CA GLU A 127 27.21 8.84 -0.27
C GLU A 127 26.44 9.37 -1.48
N ASN A 128 26.25 8.53 -2.50
CA ASN A 128 25.57 8.90 -3.74
C ASN A 128 24.08 8.54 -3.73
N LEU A 129 23.49 8.27 -2.55
CA LEU A 129 22.07 7.96 -2.46
C LEU A 129 21.26 9.18 -2.94
N PRO A 130 20.49 9.05 -4.04
CA PRO A 130 19.73 10.17 -4.56
C PRO A 130 18.68 10.59 -3.53
N ARG A 131 18.52 11.91 -3.37
CA ARG A 131 17.56 12.50 -2.43
C ARG A 131 16.13 12.26 -2.91
N ASP A 132 15.16 12.36 -2.00
CA ASP A 132 13.76 12.13 -2.35
C ASP A 132 13.25 13.16 -3.37
N SER A 133 13.76 14.40 -3.27
CA SER A 133 13.56 15.45 -4.27
C SER A 133 13.98 15.02 -5.69
N GLN A 134 15.17 14.44 -5.83
CA GLN A 134 15.71 13.99 -7.12
C GLN A 134 14.99 12.74 -7.64
N ARG A 135 14.77 11.74 -6.76
CA ARG A 135 14.11 10.48 -7.12
C ARG A 135 12.67 10.71 -7.57
N PHE A 136 11.97 11.60 -6.88
CA PHE A 136 10.54 11.80 -7.08
C PHE A 136 10.17 13.06 -7.87
N ALA A 137 11.16 13.81 -8.36
CA ALA A 137 10.95 14.87 -9.34
C ALA A 137 10.10 14.38 -10.52
N LEU A 138 9.26 15.26 -11.02
CA LEU A 138 8.31 14.98 -12.08
C LEU A 138 8.19 16.18 -13.00
N ASP A 139 8.37 15.95 -14.30
CA ASP A 139 8.02 16.93 -15.32
C ASP A 139 6.52 16.80 -15.63
N TYR A 140 5.76 17.87 -15.36
CA TYR A 140 4.31 17.91 -15.49
C TYR A 140 3.84 17.97 -16.94
N GLU A 141 4.70 18.36 -17.89
CA GLU A 141 4.36 18.38 -19.31
C GLU A 141 4.45 16.98 -19.92
N SER A 142 5.62 16.34 -19.77
CA SER A 142 5.90 15.03 -20.36
C SER A 142 5.41 13.83 -19.52
N MET A 143 5.07 14.06 -18.24
CA MET A 143 4.79 13.03 -17.23
C MET A 143 5.96 12.05 -17.04
N THR A 144 7.20 12.53 -17.21
CA THR A 144 8.43 11.76 -17.06
C THR A 144 9.13 12.09 -15.74
N ARG A 145 9.76 11.08 -15.14
CA ARG A 145 10.69 11.29 -14.03
C ARG A 145 12.08 11.51 -14.61
N PRO A 146 12.71 12.70 -14.44
CA PRO A 146 13.99 13.01 -15.07
C PRO A 146 15.11 12.07 -14.58
N PHE A 147 15.11 11.68 -13.30
CA PHE A 147 16.14 10.81 -12.74
C PHE A 147 16.14 9.38 -13.29
N THR A 148 14.99 8.85 -13.71
CA THR A 148 14.88 7.46 -14.20
C THR A 148 14.57 7.40 -15.70
N GLY A 149 14.26 8.53 -16.33
CA GLY A 149 13.71 8.61 -17.69
C GLY A 149 12.34 7.93 -17.89
N LYS A 150 11.72 7.40 -16.83
CA LYS A 150 10.48 6.61 -16.92
C LYS A 150 9.25 7.51 -16.89
N ARG A 151 8.30 7.22 -17.78
CA ARG A 151 6.98 7.85 -17.81
C ARG A 151 6.05 7.27 -16.75
N LEU A 152 5.21 8.11 -16.17
CA LEU A 152 4.14 7.66 -15.28
C LEU A 152 3.07 6.88 -16.05
N PRO A 153 2.37 5.92 -15.40
CA PRO A 153 1.20 5.27 -15.98
C PRO A 153 0.11 6.28 -16.38
N ALA A 154 -0.54 6.05 -17.52
CA ALA A 154 -1.53 6.98 -18.08
C ALA A 154 -2.70 7.28 -17.12
N MET A 155 -3.12 6.30 -16.32
CA MET A 155 -4.20 6.47 -15.33
C MET A 155 -3.84 7.53 -14.27
N ALA A 156 -2.56 7.60 -13.87
CA ALA A 156 -2.10 8.54 -12.85
C ALA A 156 -2.00 9.99 -13.36
N TRP A 157 -2.01 10.22 -14.67
CA TRP A 157 -1.81 11.56 -15.24
C TRP A 157 -2.92 12.55 -14.84
N ARG A 158 -4.16 12.05 -14.69
CA ARG A 158 -5.29 12.90 -14.28
C ARG A 158 -5.09 13.40 -12.86
N ASP A 159 -4.65 12.53 -11.96
CA ASP A 159 -4.48 12.86 -10.54
C ASP A 159 -3.26 13.75 -10.35
N VAL A 160 -2.15 13.47 -11.05
CA VAL A 160 -0.94 14.31 -11.05
C VAL A 160 -1.22 15.78 -11.37
N ARG A 161 -2.17 16.06 -12.26
CA ARG A 161 -2.50 17.43 -12.68
C ARG A 161 -3.47 18.16 -11.74
N ARG A 162 -4.24 17.43 -10.94
CA ARG A 162 -5.35 17.99 -10.15
C ARG A 162 -5.07 17.98 -8.66
N GLU A 163 -4.49 16.90 -8.18
CA GLU A 163 -4.28 16.64 -6.77
C GLU A 163 -2.85 17.00 -6.35
N LEU A 164 -2.63 17.03 -5.05
CA LEU A 164 -1.37 17.45 -4.46
C LEU A 164 -0.64 16.27 -3.81
N ARG A 165 0.68 16.41 -3.69
CA ARG A 165 1.49 15.53 -2.85
C ARG A 165 1.26 15.87 -1.39
N LEU A 166 1.51 14.92 -0.49
CA LEU A 166 1.30 15.15 0.94
C LEU A 166 2.12 16.35 1.44
N PHE A 167 3.41 16.40 1.15
CA PHE A 167 4.29 17.49 1.60
C PHE A 167 3.92 18.85 1.02
N SER A 168 3.40 18.91 -0.21
CA SER A 168 2.87 20.15 -0.78
C SER A 168 1.71 20.72 0.04
N LEU A 169 0.95 19.86 0.73
CA LEU A 169 -0.08 20.27 1.69
C LEU A 169 0.51 20.62 3.06
N LEU A 170 1.43 19.78 3.57
CA LEU A 170 1.99 19.94 4.91
C LEU A 170 2.86 21.19 5.05
N CYS A 171 3.66 21.54 4.04
CA CYS A 171 4.53 22.71 4.09
C CYS A 171 3.78 24.05 4.19
N ARG A 172 2.50 24.06 3.83
CA ARG A 172 1.63 25.23 3.99
C ARG A 172 1.05 25.36 5.39
N GLN A 173 1.16 24.32 6.22
CA GLN A 173 0.64 24.32 7.58
C GLN A 173 1.74 24.65 8.60
N PRO A 174 1.38 25.30 9.72
CA PRO A 174 2.28 25.43 10.85
C PRO A 174 2.73 24.05 11.34
N SER A 175 4.02 23.92 11.68
CA SER A 175 4.62 22.67 12.17
C SER A 175 4.35 21.47 11.28
N PHE A 176 4.31 21.67 9.96
CA PHE A 176 4.02 20.63 8.96
C PHE A 176 2.71 19.87 9.18
N GLY A 177 1.73 20.48 9.85
CA GLY A 177 0.43 19.87 10.08
C GLY A 177 0.46 18.66 11.03
N ILE A 178 1.38 18.63 12.00
CA ILE A 178 1.34 17.63 13.08
C ILE A 178 0.00 17.70 13.82
N GLY A 179 -0.60 16.53 14.07
CA GLY A 179 -1.91 16.36 14.68
C GLY A 179 -3.08 16.53 13.71
N ARG A 180 -2.83 16.83 12.43
CA ARG A 180 -3.89 16.99 11.43
C ARG A 180 -4.28 15.67 10.79
N VAL A 181 -5.53 15.64 10.33
CA VAL A 181 -6.11 14.53 9.59
C VAL A 181 -5.87 14.74 8.09
N VAL A 182 -5.24 13.75 7.46
CA VAL A 182 -5.07 13.71 6.00
C VAL A 182 -5.74 12.45 5.45
N THR A 183 -6.36 12.59 4.30
CA THR A 183 -7.03 11.50 3.58
C THR A 183 -6.51 11.42 2.15
N ARG A 184 -6.97 10.42 1.42
CA ARG A 184 -6.64 10.21 0.01
C ARG A 184 -7.90 10.26 -0.83
N LYS A 185 -7.81 10.80 -2.04
CA LYS A 185 -8.93 10.80 -2.98
C LYS A 185 -9.31 9.36 -3.35
N SER A 186 -8.35 8.47 -3.60
CA SER A 186 -8.63 7.05 -3.85
C SER A 186 -9.52 6.42 -2.75
N TRP A 187 -9.26 6.74 -1.48
CA TRP A 187 -10.05 6.23 -0.37
C TRP A 187 -11.45 6.81 -0.30
N LEU A 188 -11.60 8.10 -0.61
CA LEU A 188 -12.92 8.75 -0.66
C LEU A 188 -13.78 8.22 -1.81
N GLU A 189 -13.18 7.74 -2.89
CA GLU A 189 -13.90 7.14 -4.02
C GLU A 189 -14.21 5.65 -3.81
N GLU A 190 -13.35 4.93 -3.08
CA GLU A 190 -13.45 3.47 -2.89
C GLU A 190 -14.29 3.08 -1.67
N PHE A 191 -14.22 3.85 -0.58
CA PHE A 191 -14.82 3.51 0.71
C PHE A 191 -15.74 4.61 1.22
N ASP A 192 -16.93 4.22 1.68
CA ASP A 192 -17.84 5.10 2.43
C ASP A 192 -17.37 5.29 3.88
N GLU A 193 -16.56 4.34 4.40
CA GLU A 193 -16.03 4.41 5.77
C GLU A 193 -14.84 5.37 5.87
N PRO A 194 -14.68 6.11 6.98
CA PRO A 194 -13.61 7.08 7.08
C PRO A 194 -12.24 6.40 7.13
N CYS A 195 -11.41 6.81 6.18
CA CYS A 195 -10.03 6.39 6.04
C CYS A 195 -9.13 7.62 6.08
N TYR A 196 -8.25 7.68 7.08
CA TYR A 196 -7.37 8.82 7.26
C TYR A 196 -6.11 8.47 8.05
N TRP A 197 -5.12 9.33 7.90
CA TRP A 197 -3.93 9.36 8.74
C TRP A 197 -3.97 10.56 9.66
N VAL A 198 -3.61 10.35 10.93
CA VAL A 198 -3.29 11.43 11.87
C VAL A 198 -1.78 11.56 11.92
N ILE A 199 -1.26 12.70 11.47
CA ILE A 199 0.19 12.91 11.35
C ILE A 199 0.81 13.12 12.72
N SER A 200 1.82 12.33 13.08
CA SER A 200 2.55 12.47 14.35
C SER A 200 3.93 13.10 14.16
N LYS A 201 4.70 12.63 13.17
CA LYS A 201 6.08 13.07 12.93
C LYS A 201 6.30 13.31 11.45
N VAL A 202 7.14 14.28 11.13
CA VAL A 202 7.46 14.66 9.75
C VAL A 202 8.96 14.90 9.63
N LYS A 203 9.60 14.25 8.66
CA LYS A 203 10.99 14.47 8.28
C LYS A 203 11.01 14.97 6.84
N VAL A 204 11.26 16.26 6.68
CA VAL A 204 11.27 16.93 5.39
C VAL A 204 12.65 16.80 4.73
N ASP A 205 12.67 16.73 3.40
CA ASP A 205 13.88 16.86 2.61
C ASP A 205 14.19 18.34 2.38
N TYR A 206 15.14 18.88 3.14
CA TYR A 206 15.56 20.29 3.06
C TYR A 206 16.29 20.64 1.75
N THR A 207 16.63 19.65 0.92
CA THR A 207 17.28 19.91 -0.38
C THR A 207 16.30 20.39 -1.44
N ALA A 208 15.00 20.14 -1.25
CA ALA A 208 13.95 20.62 -2.13
C ALA A 208 13.65 22.09 -1.86
N GLU A 209 13.63 22.91 -2.91
CA GLU A 209 13.34 24.35 -2.83
C GLU A 209 11.99 24.63 -2.13
N ASN A 210 10.97 23.85 -2.47
CA ASN A 210 9.61 24.00 -1.93
C ASN A 210 9.32 23.07 -0.74
N MET A 211 10.34 22.36 -0.23
CA MET A 211 10.19 21.39 0.86
C MET A 211 9.10 20.32 0.57
N ASP A 212 8.84 20.03 -0.69
CA ASP A 212 7.71 19.24 -1.19
C ASP A 212 7.95 17.71 -1.18
N HIS A 213 8.99 17.28 -0.47
CA HIS A 213 9.42 15.89 -0.35
C HIS A 213 9.84 15.55 1.09
N GLY A 214 9.80 14.26 1.43
CA GLY A 214 10.27 13.75 2.71
C GLY A 214 9.57 12.45 3.11
N LYS A 215 9.58 12.18 4.42
CA LYS A 215 8.91 11.06 5.08
C LYS A 215 8.00 11.53 6.21
N ALA A 216 6.84 10.91 6.35
CA ALA A 216 5.89 11.23 7.41
C ALA A 216 5.54 9.95 8.17
N TRP A 217 5.22 10.10 9.45
CA TRP A 217 4.69 9.05 10.30
C TRP A 217 3.36 9.51 10.88
N GLY A 218 2.48 8.56 11.12
CA GLY A 218 1.18 8.84 11.68
C GLY A 218 0.46 7.59 12.14
N ILE A 219 -0.72 7.80 12.70
CA ILE A 219 -1.64 6.75 13.12
C ILE A 219 -2.65 6.57 11.99
N LEU A 220 -2.78 5.33 11.49
CA LEU A 220 -3.75 4.99 10.46
C LEU A 220 -5.08 4.61 11.10
N THR A 221 -6.14 5.26 10.65
CA THR A 221 -7.51 4.76 10.82
C THR A 221 -7.99 4.28 9.46
N PHE A 222 -8.13 2.97 9.29
CA PHE A 222 -8.60 2.36 8.05
C PHE A 222 -9.98 1.75 8.26
N ARG A 223 -10.97 2.25 7.51
CA ARG A 223 -12.38 1.82 7.59
C ARG A 223 -12.93 1.85 9.02
N GLY A 224 -12.65 2.95 9.73
CA GLY A 224 -13.03 3.13 11.13
C GLY A 224 -12.22 2.35 12.16
N LYS A 225 -11.34 1.42 11.76
CA LYS A 225 -10.44 0.71 12.67
C LYS A 225 -9.17 1.50 12.84
N THR A 226 -8.95 2.01 14.05
CA THR A 226 -7.75 2.78 14.38
C THR A 226 -6.64 1.84 14.84
N GLU A 227 -5.48 1.94 14.20
CA GLU A 227 -4.28 1.25 14.64
C GLU A 227 -3.70 1.92 15.89
N ALA A 228 -3.09 1.15 16.79
CA ALA A 228 -2.51 1.70 18.02
C ALA A 228 -1.11 2.31 17.78
N ASP A 229 -0.37 1.76 16.82
CA ASP A 229 1.03 2.10 16.59
C ASP A 229 1.20 3.17 15.50
N GLU A 230 2.20 4.03 15.67
CA GLU A 230 2.62 4.95 14.63
C GLU A 230 3.34 4.20 13.50
N LYS A 231 2.89 4.38 12.26
CA LYS A 231 3.51 3.78 11.06
C LYS A 231 4.03 4.85 10.11
N GLU A 232 5.02 4.47 9.29
CA GLU A 232 5.47 5.31 8.18
C GLU A 232 4.31 5.42 7.17
N VAL A 233 3.96 6.66 6.83
CA VAL A 233 2.92 6.92 5.85
C VAL A 233 3.46 6.47 4.49
N GLU A 234 2.86 5.46 3.90
CA GLU A 234 3.26 5.00 2.59
C GLU A 234 2.79 5.97 1.50
N GLN A 235 3.39 5.85 0.31
CA GLN A 235 2.97 6.56 -0.90
C GLN A 235 2.89 8.10 -0.79
N VAL A 236 3.77 8.69 0.01
CA VAL A 236 3.78 10.14 0.28
C VAL A 236 3.97 10.99 -0.99
N MET A 237 4.68 10.45 -1.97
CA MET A 237 4.98 11.09 -3.25
C MET A 237 3.85 11.02 -4.28
N TYR A 238 2.74 10.33 -4.00
CA TYR A 238 1.60 10.28 -4.92
C TYR A 238 0.82 11.59 -4.90
N HIS A 239 0.18 11.92 -6.02
CA HIS A 239 -0.69 13.08 -6.16
C HIS A 239 -2.12 12.63 -5.88
N ASP A 240 -2.42 12.27 -4.64
CA ASP A 240 -3.71 11.71 -4.23
C ASP A 240 -4.15 12.25 -2.87
N TRP A 241 -3.35 13.12 -2.26
CA TRP A 241 -3.54 13.53 -0.89
C TRP A 241 -4.47 14.73 -0.81
N ARG A 242 -5.34 14.70 0.20
CA ARG A 242 -6.22 15.81 0.58
C ARG A 242 -6.16 16.00 2.10
N MET A 243 -6.24 17.24 2.53
CA MET A 243 -6.26 17.58 3.96
C MET A 243 -7.69 17.84 4.37
N VAL A 244 -8.12 17.26 5.49
CA VAL A 244 -9.46 17.50 6.04
C VAL A 244 -9.45 18.86 6.77
N PRO A 245 -10.38 19.78 6.48
CA PRO A 245 -10.51 21.04 7.20
C PRO A 245 -10.85 20.83 8.69
N LYS A 246 -10.31 21.69 9.58
CA LYS A 246 -10.47 21.58 11.05
C LYS A 246 -11.90 21.32 11.51
N HIS A 247 -12.84 22.07 10.95
CA HIS A 247 -14.24 22.05 11.36
C HIS A 247 -14.98 20.80 10.89
N GLU A 248 -14.44 20.07 9.91
CA GLU A 248 -14.99 18.82 9.40
C GLU A 248 -14.29 17.60 10.02
N GLU A 249 -13.15 17.77 10.69
CA GLU A 249 -12.39 16.66 11.28
C GLU A 249 -13.21 15.85 12.28
N GLU A 250 -14.04 16.51 13.08
CA GLU A 250 -14.91 15.82 14.05
C GLU A 250 -15.98 15.00 13.34
N ASN A 251 -16.66 15.59 12.36
CA ASN A 251 -17.67 14.91 11.56
C ASN A 251 -17.09 13.72 10.77
N PHE A 252 -15.87 13.85 10.27
CA PHE A 252 -15.19 12.80 9.53
C PHE A 252 -14.77 11.62 10.44
N LYS A 253 -14.53 11.87 11.73
CA LYS A 253 -14.19 10.84 12.72
C LYS A 253 -15.43 10.08 13.23
N ILE A 254 -16.61 10.70 13.17
CA ILE A 254 -17.84 10.05 13.60
C ILE A 254 -18.15 8.91 12.64
N PHE A 255 -17.98 7.69 13.14
CA PHE A 255 -18.29 6.47 12.41
C PHE A 255 -19.01 5.50 13.32
N THR A 256 -20.16 5.02 12.85
CA THR A 256 -20.85 3.91 13.49
C THR A 256 -20.34 2.63 12.83
N PRO A 257 -19.56 1.79 13.54
CA PRO A 257 -19.06 0.56 12.96
C PRO A 257 -20.23 -0.33 12.58
N VAL A 258 -20.34 -0.62 11.28
CA VAL A 258 -21.25 -1.64 10.79
C VAL A 258 -20.78 -2.96 11.39
N PRO A 259 -21.65 -3.72 12.08
CA PRO A 259 -21.30 -5.03 12.61
C PRO A 259 -20.76 -5.89 11.47
N GLU A 260 -19.52 -6.38 11.61
CA GLU A 260 -18.96 -7.26 10.60
C GLU A 260 -19.84 -8.51 10.53
N PRO A 261 -20.37 -8.89 9.34
CA PRO A 261 -21.11 -10.12 9.21
C PRO A 261 -20.22 -11.26 9.66
N GLU A 262 -20.76 -12.19 10.45
CA GLU A 262 -20.00 -13.34 10.92
C GLU A 262 -19.31 -14.00 9.73
N PRO A 263 -17.97 -14.14 9.76
CA PRO A 263 -17.25 -14.71 8.63
C PRO A 263 -17.80 -16.11 8.39
N LEU A 264 -18.17 -16.41 7.14
CA LEU A 264 -18.68 -17.72 6.75
C LEU A 264 -17.69 -18.80 7.20
N ARG A 265 -18.06 -19.50 8.28
CA ARG A 265 -17.16 -20.45 8.94
C ARG A 265 -16.93 -21.70 8.11
N TYR A 266 -17.97 -22.12 7.38
CA TYR A 266 -17.99 -23.36 6.64
C TYR A 266 -18.38 -23.13 5.18
N VAL A 267 -17.60 -23.69 4.26
CA VAL A 267 -17.86 -23.63 2.82
C VAL A 267 -17.92 -25.05 2.25
N PRO A 268 -18.86 -25.37 1.34
CA PRO A 268 -18.91 -26.69 0.73
C PRO A 268 -17.62 -27.03 -0.02
N TYR A 269 -17.23 -28.32 -0.01
CA TYR A 269 -16.11 -28.76 -0.83
C TYR A 269 -16.39 -28.54 -2.33
N PRO A 270 -15.35 -28.23 -3.13
CA PRO A 270 -15.45 -28.26 -4.58
C PRO A 270 -16.00 -29.59 -5.10
N PRO A 271 -16.71 -29.62 -6.25
CA PRO A 271 -17.52 -30.78 -6.67
C PRO A 271 -16.79 -32.12 -6.68
N LEU A 272 -15.54 -32.14 -7.18
CA LEU A 272 -14.73 -33.36 -7.23
C LEU A 272 -14.35 -33.87 -5.83
N LEU A 273 -13.88 -32.96 -4.96
CA LEU A 273 -13.48 -33.32 -3.60
C LEU A 273 -14.68 -33.77 -2.76
N ARG A 274 -15.83 -33.13 -2.95
CA ARG A 274 -17.10 -33.56 -2.35
C ARG A 274 -17.44 -34.99 -2.75
N ALA A 275 -17.40 -35.31 -4.04
CA ALA A 275 -17.68 -36.66 -4.55
C ALA A 275 -16.69 -37.70 -4.00
N MET A 276 -15.39 -37.39 -3.97
CA MET A 276 -14.38 -38.30 -3.41
C MET A 276 -14.60 -38.57 -1.91
N LYS A 277 -14.91 -37.54 -1.13
CA LYS A 277 -15.19 -37.67 0.31
C LYS A 277 -16.43 -38.52 0.56
N LEU A 278 -17.50 -38.28 -0.20
CA LEU A 278 -18.73 -39.07 -0.11
C LEU A 278 -18.48 -40.55 -0.47
N ALA A 279 -17.73 -40.82 -1.55
CA ALA A 279 -17.38 -42.18 -1.94
C ALA A 279 -16.53 -42.89 -0.86
N GLN A 280 -15.62 -42.17 -0.20
CA GLN A 280 -14.81 -42.71 0.90
C GLN A 280 -15.67 -43.04 2.14
N LEU A 281 -16.59 -42.16 2.52
CA LEU A 281 -17.50 -42.38 3.65
C LEU A 281 -18.42 -43.59 3.41
N GLN A 282 -18.93 -43.74 2.18
CA GLN A 282 -19.71 -44.91 1.77
C GLN A 282 -18.90 -46.21 1.91
N LYS A 283 -17.62 -46.18 1.54
CA LYS A 283 -16.71 -47.33 1.67
C LYS A 283 -16.41 -47.69 3.13
N GLU A 284 -16.34 -46.70 4.02
CA GLU A 284 -16.08 -46.88 5.45
C GLU A 284 -17.33 -47.30 6.25
N GLY A 285 -18.48 -47.46 5.59
CA GLY A 285 -19.72 -47.96 6.21
C GLY A 285 -20.41 -46.96 7.13
N LYS A 286 -20.04 -45.68 7.07
CA LYS A 286 -20.68 -44.59 7.82
C LYS A 286 -21.39 -43.66 6.82
N PRO A 287 -22.65 -43.94 6.46
CA PRO A 287 -23.45 -43.02 5.66
C PRO A 287 -23.89 -41.85 6.55
N ASP A 288 -22.97 -40.97 6.92
CA ASP A 288 -23.33 -39.73 7.59
C ASP A 288 -24.10 -38.84 6.62
N ILE A 289 -25.24 -38.31 7.09
CA ILE A 289 -26.17 -37.47 6.32
C ILE A 289 -25.61 -36.05 6.14
N GLN A 290 -24.57 -35.69 6.90
CA GLN A 290 -23.99 -34.35 6.87
C GLN A 290 -23.13 -34.11 5.63
N GLU A 291 -23.37 -33.00 4.96
CA GLU A 291 -22.52 -32.57 3.85
C GLU A 291 -21.11 -32.29 4.35
N PRO A 292 -20.06 -32.80 3.67
CA PRO A 292 -18.71 -32.46 4.04
C PRO A 292 -18.50 -30.96 3.76
N MET A 293 -18.02 -30.22 4.76
CA MET A 293 -17.72 -28.79 4.66
C MET A 293 -16.25 -28.50 5.02
N ILE A 294 -15.68 -27.48 4.39
CA ILE A 294 -14.36 -26.93 4.67
C ILE A 294 -14.50 -25.87 5.76
N ASP A 295 -13.79 -26.04 6.87
CA ASP A 295 -13.65 -25.02 7.91
C ASP A 295 -12.61 -23.97 7.49
N LEU A 296 -13.05 -22.72 7.36
CA LEU A 296 -12.21 -21.59 6.97
C LEU A 296 -11.45 -20.97 8.16
N GLN A 297 -11.72 -21.37 9.41
CA GLN A 297 -11.02 -20.82 10.58
C GLN A 297 -9.55 -21.27 10.71
N ARG A 298 -9.09 -22.21 9.89
CA ARG A 298 -7.66 -22.57 9.89
C ARG A 298 -6.87 -21.40 9.35
N PRO A 299 -6.01 -20.75 10.17
CA PRO A 299 -5.20 -19.65 9.69
C PRO A 299 -4.32 -20.19 8.57
N THR A 300 -4.53 -19.66 7.36
CA THR A 300 -3.58 -19.83 6.26
C THR A 300 -2.21 -19.38 6.77
N LEU A 301 -1.30 -20.33 6.95
CA LEU A 301 0.09 -20.14 7.38
C LEU A 301 0.95 -19.39 6.33
N VAL A 302 0.32 -18.65 5.43
CA VAL A 302 1.00 -17.74 4.52
C VAL A 302 0.69 -16.33 5.04
N PRO A 303 1.56 -15.75 5.88
CA PRO A 303 1.41 -14.37 6.31
C PRO A 303 1.28 -13.50 5.05
N LYS A 304 0.32 -12.55 5.04
CA LYS A 304 0.23 -11.54 3.98
C LYS A 304 1.60 -10.87 3.71
N ASP A 305 2.42 -10.79 4.75
CA ASP A 305 3.79 -10.28 4.74
C ASP A 305 4.70 -10.99 3.72
N TYR A 306 4.45 -12.28 3.41
CA TYR A 306 5.24 -13.03 2.42
C TYR A 306 5.20 -12.39 1.03
N PHE A 307 4.01 -11.93 0.58
CA PHE A 307 3.84 -11.29 -0.72
C PHE A 307 4.32 -9.85 -0.74
N ILE A 308 4.15 -9.12 0.37
CA ILE A 308 4.65 -7.75 0.51
C ILE A 308 6.18 -7.74 0.46
N ASN A 309 6.83 -8.63 1.21
CA ASN A 309 8.29 -8.75 1.25
C ASN A 309 8.91 -9.15 -0.10
N TRP A 310 8.21 -9.95 -0.91
CA TRP A 310 8.65 -10.31 -2.26
C TRP A 310 8.72 -9.09 -3.19
N ASN A 311 7.74 -8.18 -3.09
CA ASN A 311 7.72 -6.94 -3.87
C ASN A 311 8.73 -5.90 -3.36
N LEU A 312 8.96 -5.80 -2.05
CA LEU A 312 10.02 -4.94 -1.48
C LEU A 312 11.40 -5.34 -2.02
N LYS A 313 11.71 -6.63 -2.05
CA LYS A 313 12.98 -7.15 -2.56
C LYS A 313 13.26 -6.77 -4.02
N LYS A 314 12.20 -6.65 -4.84
CA LYS A 314 12.32 -6.24 -6.25
C LYS A 314 12.61 -4.75 -6.42
N ASN A 315 12.21 -3.91 -5.46
CA ASN A 315 12.44 -2.46 -5.51
C ASN A 315 13.86 -2.06 -5.11
N GLU A 316 14.56 -2.89 -4.32
CA GLU A 316 15.96 -2.67 -3.91
C GLU A 316 16.96 -2.90 -5.06
N GLU A 317 16.60 -3.71 -6.06
CA GLU A 317 17.48 -4.12 -7.17
C GLU A 317 17.43 -3.17 -8.39
N GLY A 318 16.66 -2.07 -8.30
CA GLY A 318 16.48 -1.12 -9.39
C GLY A 318 17.59 -0.08 -9.50
N THR A 319 18.66 -0.40 -10.23
CA THR A 319 19.68 0.57 -10.68
C THR A 319 19.02 1.67 -11.53
N ALA A 320 19.43 2.93 -11.34
CA ALA A 320 19.03 4.04 -12.21
C ALA A 320 19.58 3.83 -13.64
N VAL A 321 18.75 4.13 -14.64
CA VAL A 321 19.11 4.17 -16.07
C VAL A 321 19.18 5.64 -16.47
#